data_AF-A0A2J9E9N1-F1
#
_entry.id   AF-A0A2J9E9N1-F1
#
_cell.length_a   1.000
_cell.length_b   1.000
_cell.length_c   1.000
_cell.angle_alpha   90.00
_cell.angle_beta   90.00
_cell.angle_gamma   90.00
#
_symmetry.space_group_name_H-M   'P 1'
#
loop_
_entity.id
_entity.type
_entity.pdbx_description
1 polymer ?
#
loop_
_entity_poly.entity_id
_entity_poly.type
_entity_poly.pdbx_seq_one_letter_code
_entity_poly.pdbx_strand_id
1 'polypeptide(L)'
;MNNAKSDEITWVNTLKGACILLVVLYHTVLPGFEGTLKYLSAGWIPAEMWVQFNTVLSPLRMPAFFFVSGLLATNGILNRPWKQVFTSRITNLFYLYILWGFIQWWSIVGISTEITGQRISQNLNAAYAGSLFEFLKLTFLAMSTSWYLYGLGLYFLCAKIFRQHKVALLAVAVLLNYLAVEKIIPFWGPQSVAQYFLFFLLGVFWSPMMLRLSEWRRENMVPWAILAALAGIHVIFGLDKSLFMCIIAVLGSVAACRWLNQHFSMSYMNWIGRNTLQIYVIHRIFIEFFGMSAILFAQRHHLFEHAWFSFLWACLYPVAIVGLCSLCSVAVWSVTNRGLGQSLFIFPTLIGLKRARSAA
;
A
#
# COMPACT_ATOMS: atom_id res chain seq x y z
N MET A 1 -14.37 14.97 -25.87
CA MET A 1 -13.22 14.03 -25.77
C MET A 1 -12.23 14.35 -24.64
N ASN A 2 -12.10 15.60 -24.15
CA ASN A 2 -11.19 15.92 -23.04
C ASN A 2 -11.69 15.48 -21.65
N ASN A 3 -13.01 15.55 -21.38
CA ASN A 3 -13.57 15.14 -20.08
C ASN A 3 -13.42 13.64 -19.80
N ALA A 4 -13.63 12.77 -20.80
CA ALA A 4 -13.51 11.33 -20.59
C ALA A 4 -12.09 10.88 -20.18
N LYS A 5 -11.05 11.50 -20.77
CA LYS A 5 -9.65 11.24 -20.38
C LYS A 5 -9.27 11.87 -19.04
N SER A 6 -9.82 13.03 -18.68
CA SER A 6 -9.61 13.59 -17.35
C SER A 6 -10.26 12.72 -16.29
N ASP A 7 -11.48 12.24 -16.55
CA ASP A 7 -12.25 11.40 -15.64
C ASP A 7 -11.58 10.03 -15.45
N GLU A 8 -11.00 9.44 -16.50
CA GLU A 8 -10.22 8.21 -16.37
C GLU A 8 -9.01 8.35 -15.44
N ILE A 9 -8.40 9.53 -15.40
CA ILE A 9 -7.23 9.80 -14.55
C ILE A 9 -7.65 10.18 -13.12
N THR A 10 -8.81 10.80 -12.92
CA THR A 10 -9.27 11.23 -11.59
C THR A 10 -9.68 10.04 -10.72
N TRP A 11 -10.51 9.11 -11.20
CA TRP A 11 -10.88 7.96 -10.37
C TRP A 11 -9.67 7.11 -9.96
N VAL A 12 -8.67 6.99 -10.84
CA VAL A 12 -7.39 6.31 -10.56
C VAL A 12 -6.65 7.00 -9.42
N ASN A 13 -6.55 8.33 -9.45
CA ASN A 13 -5.90 9.07 -8.37
C ASN A 13 -6.70 8.97 -7.07
N THR A 14 -8.03 9.04 -7.12
CA THR A 14 -8.89 8.85 -5.95
C THR A 14 -8.65 7.48 -5.32
N LEU A 15 -8.63 6.42 -6.11
CA LEU A 15 -8.39 5.06 -5.62
C LEU A 15 -6.99 4.91 -5.01
N LYS A 16 -5.95 5.46 -5.67
CA LYS A 16 -4.59 5.49 -5.10
C LYS A 16 -4.53 6.25 -3.77
N GLY A 17 -5.23 7.39 -3.69
CA GLY A 17 -5.34 8.20 -2.48
C GLY A 17 -6.00 7.44 -1.33
N ALA A 18 -7.13 6.78 -1.60
CA ALA A 18 -7.81 5.95 -0.63
C ALA A 18 -6.92 4.77 -0.17
N CYS A 19 -6.31 4.04 -1.11
CA CYS A 19 -5.43 2.92 -0.78
C CYS A 19 -4.24 3.35 0.08
N ILE A 20 -3.58 4.48 -0.23
CA ILE A 20 -2.42 4.90 0.58
C ILE A 20 -2.84 5.30 1.99
N LEU A 21 -3.96 6.01 2.17
CA LEU A 21 -4.47 6.37 3.49
C LEU A 21 -4.87 5.12 4.29
N LEU A 22 -5.48 4.13 3.64
CA LEU A 22 -5.80 2.85 4.27
C LEU A 22 -4.54 2.04 4.64
N VAL A 23 -3.45 2.17 3.91
CA VAL A 23 -2.15 1.57 4.29
C VAL A 23 -1.57 2.26 5.52
N VAL A 24 -1.62 3.59 5.59
CA VAL A 24 -1.20 4.34 6.78
C VAL A 24 -2.08 3.94 7.97
N LEU A 25 -3.40 3.88 7.78
CA LEU A 25 -4.36 3.44 8.81
C LEU A 25 -4.02 2.04 9.33
N TYR A 26 -3.73 1.10 8.44
CA TYR A 26 -3.32 -0.24 8.85
C TYR A 26 -2.08 -0.21 9.74
N HIS A 27 -1.06 0.55 9.36
CA HIS A 27 0.19 0.63 10.14
C HIS A 27 0.05 1.41 11.45
N THR A 28 -0.96 2.28 11.55
CA THR A 28 -1.36 2.96 12.78
C THR A 28 -2.13 2.03 13.70
N VAL A 29 -3.10 1.28 13.16
CA VAL A 29 -3.94 0.40 13.98
C VAL A 29 -3.19 -0.86 14.40
N LEU A 30 -2.48 -1.49 13.47
CA LEU A 30 -1.78 -2.75 13.67
C LEU A 30 -0.27 -2.58 13.52
N PRO A 31 0.56 -2.90 14.53
CA PRO A 31 0.17 -3.39 15.88
C PRO A 31 -0.01 -2.30 16.95
N GLY A 32 0.24 -1.02 16.64
CA GLY A 32 0.35 0.05 17.64
C GLY A 32 -0.91 0.27 18.48
N PHE A 33 -2.00 0.71 17.84
CA PHE A 33 -3.27 0.98 18.52
C PHE A 33 -3.89 -0.29 19.12
N GLU A 34 -3.87 -1.41 18.41
CA GLU A 34 -4.38 -2.70 18.89
C GLU A 34 -3.73 -3.07 20.24
N GLY A 35 -2.41 -2.86 20.38
CA GLY A 35 -1.70 -3.07 21.63
C GLY A 35 -2.18 -2.20 22.80
N THR A 36 -2.90 -1.10 22.53
CA THR A 36 -3.46 -0.21 23.56
C THR A 36 -4.80 -0.69 24.12
N LEU A 37 -5.54 -1.55 23.41
CA LEU A 37 -6.90 -1.96 23.79
C LEU A 37 -6.94 -2.52 25.21
N LYS A 38 -5.97 -3.34 25.59
CA LYS A 38 -5.87 -3.95 26.93
C LYS A 38 -5.73 -2.95 28.09
N TYR A 39 -5.38 -1.70 27.82
CA TYR A 39 -5.21 -0.66 28.83
C TYR A 39 -6.42 0.27 28.94
N LEU A 40 -7.34 0.26 27.96
CA LEU A 40 -8.48 1.16 27.93
C LEU A 40 -9.41 0.90 29.12
N SER A 41 -9.98 1.95 29.70
CA SER A 41 -11.06 1.83 30.71
C SER A 41 -12.46 2.00 30.10
N ALA A 42 -12.57 2.56 28.89
CA ALA A 42 -13.80 2.78 28.15
C ALA A 42 -13.54 2.83 26.63
N GLY A 43 -14.60 2.81 25.81
CA GLY A 43 -14.47 2.93 24.35
C GLY A 43 -14.08 1.63 23.63
N TRP A 44 -14.32 0.47 24.24
CA TRP A 44 -14.05 -0.85 23.66
C TRP A 44 -14.69 -1.07 22.29
N ILE A 45 -15.95 -0.65 22.13
CA ILE A 45 -16.69 -0.80 20.87
C ILE A 45 -16.02 -0.01 19.74
N PRO A 46 -15.81 1.31 19.84
CA PRO A 46 -15.14 2.04 18.77
C PRO A 46 -13.70 1.56 18.53
N ALA A 47 -12.97 1.13 19.56
CA ALA A 47 -11.64 0.56 19.39
C ALA A 47 -11.66 -0.74 18.57
N GLU A 48 -12.56 -1.67 18.90
CA GLU A 48 -12.71 -2.93 18.17
C GLU A 48 -13.21 -2.68 16.74
N MET A 49 -14.10 -1.70 16.53
CA MET A 49 -14.53 -1.31 15.19
C MET A 49 -13.36 -0.91 14.29
N TRP A 50 -12.33 -0.22 14.81
CA TRP A 50 -11.13 0.11 14.02
C TRP A 50 -10.29 -1.11 13.63
N VAL A 51 -10.17 -2.09 14.54
CA VAL A 51 -9.46 -3.34 14.29
C VAL A 51 -10.19 -4.14 13.22
N GLN A 52 -11.50 -4.34 13.40
CA GLN A 52 -12.35 -5.06 12.45
C GLN A 52 -12.42 -4.37 11.08
N PHE A 53 -12.55 -3.04 11.06
CA PHE A 53 -12.53 -2.26 9.83
C PHE A 53 -11.23 -2.48 9.05
N ASN A 54 -10.08 -2.51 9.73
CA ASN A 54 -8.81 -2.84 9.08
C ASN A 54 -8.78 -4.25 8.52
N THR A 55 -9.26 -5.24 9.28
CA THR A 55 -9.32 -6.64 8.85
C THR A 55 -10.18 -6.80 7.60
N VAL A 56 -11.40 -6.23 7.60
CA VAL A 56 -12.34 -6.26 6.46
C VAL A 56 -11.79 -5.58 5.22
N LEU A 57 -11.00 -4.51 5.37
CA LEU A 57 -10.38 -3.82 4.23
C LEU A 57 -9.05 -4.42 3.77
N SER A 58 -8.54 -5.48 4.42
CA SER A 58 -7.33 -6.16 3.99
C SER A 58 -7.38 -6.64 2.52
N PRO A 59 -8.49 -7.22 2.02
CA PRO A 59 -8.61 -7.65 0.62
C PRO A 59 -8.69 -6.51 -0.40
N LEU A 60 -8.84 -5.25 0.05
CA LEU A 60 -8.94 -4.09 -0.83
C LEU A 60 -7.58 -3.42 -1.03
N ARG A 61 -6.88 -3.11 0.06
CA ARG A 61 -5.72 -2.19 0.09
C ARG A 61 -4.65 -2.51 -0.95
N MET A 62 -3.99 -3.67 -0.80
CA MET A 62 -2.89 -4.06 -1.68
C MET A 62 -3.37 -4.58 -3.04
N PRO A 63 -4.43 -5.40 -3.14
CA PRO A 63 -4.96 -5.85 -4.44
C PRO A 63 -5.35 -4.69 -5.36
N ALA A 64 -6.11 -3.70 -4.86
CA ALA A 64 -6.52 -2.55 -5.67
C ALA A 64 -5.33 -1.69 -6.07
N PHE A 65 -4.36 -1.49 -5.16
CA PHE A 65 -3.18 -0.70 -5.46
C PHE A 65 -2.28 -1.35 -6.52
N PHE A 66 -2.09 -2.68 -6.47
CA PHE A 66 -1.38 -3.41 -7.52
C PHE A 66 -2.14 -3.46 -8.85
N PHE A 67 -3.47 -3.62 -8.83
CA PHE A 67 -4.29 -3.55 -10.03
C PHE A 67 -4.11 -2.21 -10.76
N VAL A 68 -4.24 -1.09 -10.04
CA VAL A 68 -4.03 0.25 -10.60
C VAL A 68 -2.60 0.43 -11.11
N SER A 69 -1.61 -0.08 -10.39
CA SER A 69 -0.22 0.00 -10.85
C SER A 69 0.06 -0.83 -12.10
N GLY A 70 -0.61 -1.97 -12.25
CA GLY A 70 -0.62 -2.76 -13.48
C GLY A 70 -1.23 -1.98 -14.64
N LEU A 71 -2.42 -1.39 -14.43
CA LEU A 71 -3.10 -0.53 -15.40
C LEU A 71 -2.21 0.62 -15.89
N LEU A 72 -1.52 1.30 -14.96
CA LEU A 72 -0.59 2.40 -15.28
C LEU A 72 0.74 1.93 -15.91
N ALA A 73 1.07 0.64 -15.80
CA ALA A 73 2.28 0.04 -16.35
C ALA A 73 2.07 -0.56 -17.75
N THR A 74 0.81 -0.77 -18.19
CA THR A 74 0.46 -1.45 -19.45
C THR A 74 1.25 -0.95 -20.65
N ASN A 75 1.28 0.37 -20.90
CA ASN A 75 2.00 0.93 -22.04
C ASN A 75 3.52 0.68 -21.97
N GLY A 76 4.11 0.72 -20.77
CA GLY A 76 5.53 0.43 -20.55
C GLY A 76 5.89 -1.03 -20.81
N ILE A 77 4.97 -1.95 -20.51
CA ILE A 77 5.17 -3.38 -20.67
C ILE A 77 4.98 -3.79 -22.14
N LEU A 78 3.88 -3.37 -22.76
CA LEU A 78 3.49 -3.79 -24.11
C LEU A 78 4.27 -3.08 -25.22
N ASN A 79 4.46 -1.77 -25.12
CA ASN A 79 4.87 -0.97 -26.29
C ASN A 79 6.29 -0.39 -26.19
N ARG A 80 6.85 -0.23 -24.99
CA ARG A 80 8.16 0.43 -24.80
C ARG A 80 9.35 -0.53 -24.91
N PRO A 81 10.49 -0.11 -25.49
CA PRO A 81 11.70 -0.93 -25.54
C PRO A 81 12.37 -1.08 -24.16
N TRP A 82 13.10 -2.18 -23.97
CA TRP A 82 13.78 -2.52 -22.70
C TRP A 82 14.66 -1.39 -22.15
N LYS A 83 15.47 -0.76 -23.01
CA LYS A 83 16.39 0.33 -22.63
C LYS A 83 15.64 1.50 -21.97
N GLN A 84 14.52 1.95 -22.53
CA GLN A 84 13.78 3.08 -21.96
C GLN A 84 13.14 2.75 -20.60
N VAL A 85 12.73 1.49 -20.42
CA VAL A 85 12.01 1.02 -19.25
C VAL A 85 12.95 0.75 -18.08
N PHE A 86 14.06 0.05 -18.34
CA PHE A 86 15.03 -0.33 -17.32
C PHE A 86 15.66 0.93 -16.71
N THR A 87 16.13 1.86 -17.55
CA THR A 87 16.78 3.08 -17.11
C THR A 87 15.87 3.99 -16.27
N SER A 88 14.56 4.00 -16.51
CA SER A 88 13.65 4.98 -15.90
C SER A 88 12.75 4.47 -14.79
N ARG A 89 12.11 3.31 -14.95
CA ARG A 89 11.06 2.87 -14.03
C ARG A 89 11.59 1.86 -13.02
N ILE A 90 12.25 0.81 -13.49
CA ILE A 90 12.70 -0.29 -12.64
C ILE A 90 13.83 0.16 -11.73
N THR A 91 14.85 0.82 -12.28
CA THR A 91 15.95 1.38 -11.47
C THR A 91 15.41 2.33 -10.40
N ASN A 92 14.44 3.18 -10.72
CA ASN A 92 13.87 4.10 -9.74
C ASN A 92 13.12 3.38 -8.61
N LEU A 93 12.36 2.31 -8.91
CA LEU A 93 11.65 1.54 -7.89
C LEU A 93 12.61 0.86 -6.91
N PHE A 94 13.63 0.16 -7.40
CA PHE A 94 14.62 -0.49 -6.55
C PHE A 94 15.50 0.52 -5.80
N TYR A 95 15.88 1.61 -6.45
CA TYR A 95 16.60 2.71 -5.80
C TYR A 95 15.81 3.25 -4.61
N LEU A 96 14.54 3.59 -4.81
CA LEU A 96 13.70 4.11 -3.73
C LEU A 96 13.46 3.07 -2.64
N TYR A 97 13.29 1.79 -3.00
CA TYR A 97 13.14 0.71 -2.04
C TYR A 97 14.36 0.58 -1.12
N ILE A 98 15.57 0.59 -1.68
CA ILE A 98 16.81 0.46 -0.92
C ILE A 98 17.09 1.74 -0.12
N LEU A 99 16.99 2.91 -0.76
CA LEU A 99 17.27 4.20 -0.13
C LEU A 99 16.34 4.44 1.06
N TRP A 100 15.03 4.37 0.84
CA TRP A 100 14.07 4.58 1.94
C TRP A 100 14.05 3.43 2.92
N GLY A 101 14.35 2.20 2.50
CA GLY A 101 14.56 1.09 3.41
C GLY A 101 15.68 1.40 4.42
N PHE A 102 16.80 1.93 3.94
CA PHE A 102 17.93 2.31 4.78
C PHE A 102 17.60 3.50 5.68
N ILE A 103 16.96 4.55 5.14
CA ILE A 103 16.51 5.71 5.93
C ILE A 103 15.52 5.28 7.02
N GLN A 104 14.54 4.43 6.68
CA GLN A 104 13.58 3.89 7.64
C GLN A 104 14.28 3.12 8.74
N TRP A 105 15.17 2.19 8.38
CA TRP A 105 15.92 1.40 9.36
C TRP A 105 16.70 2.28 10.33
N TRP A 106 17.51 3.21 9.83
CA TRP A 106 18.30 4.10 10.67
C TRP A 106 17.43 4.98 11.58
N SER A 107 16.38 5.58 11.00
CA SER A 107 15.48 6.47 11.74
C SER A 107 14.72 5.73 12.83
N ILE A 108 14.18 4.54 12.51
CA ILE A 108 13.38 3.74 13.45
C ILE A 108 14.26 3.18 14.56
N VAL A 109 15.48 2.72 14.25
CA VAL A 109 16.43 2.31 15.29
C VAL A 109 16.70 3.49 16.22
N GLY A 110 17.08 4.65 15.70
CA GLY A 110 17.34 5.85 16.52
C GLY A 110 16.15 6.31 17.35
N ILE A 111 14.93 6.30 16.79
CA ILE A 111 13.71 6.59 17.57
C ILE A 111 13.54 5.57 18.69
N SER A 112 13.68 4.28 18.37
CA SER A 112 13.45 3.19 19.32
C SER A 112 14.49 3.12 20.44
N THR A 113 15.74 3.52 20.19
CA THR A 113 16.82 3.49 21.19
C THR A 113 16.89 4.78 21.99
N GLU A 114 16.82 5.95 21.34
CA GLU A 114 17.09 7.23 21.98
C GLU A 114 15.85 7.92 22.53
N ILE A 115 14.67 7.65 21.96
CA ILE A 115 13.46 8.43 22.25
C ILE A 115 12.45 7.60 23.03
N THR A 116 12.11 6.41 22.53
CA THR A 116 10.98 5.64 23.06
C THR A 116 11.41 4.44 23.91
N GLY A 117 12.64 3.95 23.74
CA GLY A 117 13.13 2.72 24.39
C GLY A 117 12.38 1.44 23.99
N GLN A 118 11.41 1.54 23.07
CA GLN A 118 10.50 0.49 22.66
C GLN A 118 10.13 0.63 21.18
N ARG A 119 9.72 -0.48 20.56
CA ARG A 119 9.30 -0.55 19.15
C ARG A 119 7.79 -0.78 19.07
N ILE A 120 7.13 -0.20 18.07
CA ILE A 120 5.70 -0.45 17.78
C ILE A 120 5.47 -1.92 17.51
N SER A 121 6.33 -2.53 16.71
CA SER A 121 6.15 -3.87 16.17
C SER A 121 7.31 -4.76 16.52
N GLN A 122 7.00 -5.98 16.93
CA GLN A 122 7.98 -7.05 17.17
C GLN A 122 8.13 -8.01 15.96
N ASN A 123 7.39 -7.75 14.87
CA ASN A 123 7.51 -8.54 13.64
C ASN A 123 8.90 -8.41 13.03
N LEU A 124 9.40 -9.52 12.48
CA LEU A 124 10.65 -9.56 11.72
C LEU A 124 10.53 -8.67 10.47
N ASN A 125 11.23 -7.53 10.45
CA ASN A 125 11.18 -6.54 9.39
C ASN A 125 12.51 -5.80 9.29
N ALA A 126 12.96 -5.49 8.08
CA ALA A 126 14.21 -4.78 7.80
C ALA A 126 14.32 -3.44 8.55
N ALA A 127 13.20 -2.76 8.79
CA ALA A 127 13.17 -1.51 9.53
C ALA A 127 13.62 -1.63 11.00
N TYR A 128 13.57 -2.84 11.58
CA TYR A 128 13.94 -3.12 12.97
C TYR A 128 15.21 -3.98 13.09
N ALA A 129 15.96 -4.17 12.00
CA ALA A 129 17.16 -5.00 11.98
C ALA A 129 18.20 -4.52 13.01
N GLY A 130 18.92 -5.46 13.63
CA GLY A 130 20.00 -5.15 14.58
C GLY A 130 21.36 -4.92 13.93
N SER A 131 21.53 -5.31 12.66
CA SER A 131 22.80 -5.20 11.93
C SER A 131 22.59 -4.92 10.44
N LEU A 132 23.63 -4.43 9.77
CA LEU A 132 23.60 -4.21 8.31
C LEU A 132 23.34 -5.52 7.54
N PHE A 133 23.94 -6.62 7.97
CA PHE A 133 23.75 -7.92 7.31
C PHE A 133 22.29 -8.39 7.42
N GLU A 134 21.70 -8.27 8.61
CA GLU A 134 20.29 -8.59 8.81
C GLU A 134 19.38 -7.68 7.98
N PHE A 135 19.65 -6.37 7.97
CA PHE A 135 18.93 -5.41 7.13
C PHE A 135 18.94 -5.83 5.65
N LEU A 136 20.12 -6.16 5.11
CA LEU A 136 20.26 -6.60 3.72
C LEU A 136 19.51 -7.91 3.45
N LYS A 137 19.62 -8.91 4.34
CA LYS A 137 18.92 -10.19 4.24
C LYS A 137 17.40 -9.99 4.21
N LEU A 138 16.86 -9.22 5.16
CA LEU A 138 15.41 -8.96 5.25
C LEU A 138 14.91 -8.11 4.08
N THR A 139 15.70 -7.12 3.65
CA THR A 139 15.39 -6.30 2.48
C THR A 139 15.31 -7.15 1.20
N PHE A 140 16.22 -8.11 1.03
CA PHE A 140 16.22 -9.02 -0.12
C PHE A 140 15.01 -9.97 -0.11
N LEU A 141 14.61 -10.46 1.06
CA LEU A 141 13.41 -11.27 1.25
C LEU A 141 12.09 -10.48 1.18
N ALA A 142 12.13 -9.21 0.76
CA ALA A 142 10.98 -8.31 0.77
C ALA A 142 10.29 -8.19 2.15
N MET A 143 11.01 -8.46 3.24
CA MET A 143 10.53 -8.32 4.61
C MET A 143 10.73 -6.88 5.09
N SER A 144 10.20 -5.92 4.35
CA SER A 144 10.30 -4.50 4.62
C SER A 144 8.93 -3.86 4.53
N THR A 145 8.65 -2.84 5.34
CA THR A 145 7.41 -2.06 5.22
C THR A 145 7.21 -1.53 3.80
N SER A 146 8.32 -1.27 3.09
CA SER A 146 8.32 -0.73 1.74
C SER A 146 8.23 -1.80 0.62
N TRP A 147 7.94 -3.08 0.95
CA TRP A 147 7.95 -4.22 0.03
C TRP A 147 7.14 -4.06 -1.27
N TYR A 148 6.11 -3.21 -1.30
CA TYR A 148 5.34 -2.98 -2.52
C TYR A 148 6.19 -2.41 -3.67
N LEU A 149 7.24 -1.61 -3.38
CA LEU A 149 8.17 -1.13 -4.42
C LEU A 149 8.99 -2.27 -5.02
N TYR A 150 9.45 -3.20 -4.17
CA TYR A 150 10.14 -4.43 -4.59
C TYR A 150 9.23 -5.29 -5.46
N GLY A 151 8.00 -5.56 -4.99
CA GLY A 151 7.00 -6.31 -5.74
C GLY A 151 6.69 -5.66 -7.08
N LEU A 152 6.49 -4.35 -7.13
CA LEU A 152 6.19 -3.63 -8.38
C LEU A 152 7.33 -3.73 -9.40
N GLY A 153 8.59 -3.64 -8.95
CA GLY A 153 9.76 -3.84 -9.81
C GLY A 153 9.80 -5.25 -10.38
N LEU A 154 9.62 -6.27 -9.52
CA LEU A 154 9.62 -7.67 -9.92
C LEU A 154 8.45 -8.02 -10.85
N TYR A 155 7.23 -7.61 -10.51
CA TYR A 155 6.04 -7.90 -11.32
C TYR A 155 6.14 -7.27 -12.69
N PHE A 156 6.66 -6.04 -12.76
CA PHE A 156 6.89 -5.36 -14.02
C PHE A 156 7.87 -6.16 -14.90
N LEU A 157 8.99 -6.62 -14.32
CA LEU A 157 9.98 -7.45 -15.00
C LEU A 157 9.34 -8.73 -15.54
N CYS A 158 8.67 -9.51 -14.68
CA CYS A 158 8.02 -10.77 -15.06
C CYS A 158 6.95 -10.54 -16.15
N ALA A 159 6.08 -9.55 -15.98
CA ALA A 159 5.03 -9.24 -16.95
C ALA A 159 5.62 -8.82 -18.31
N LYS A 160 6.77 -8.13 -18.34
CA LYS A 160 7.43 -7.73 -19.59
C LYS A 160 8.14 -8.88 -20.28
N ILE A 161 8.85 -9.74 -19.54
CA ILE A 161 9.52 -10.93 -20.07
C ILE A 161 8.49 -11.89 -20.67
N PHE A 162 7.45 -12.20 -19.91
CA PHE A 162 6.47 -13.24 -20.27
C PHE A 162 5.20 -12.68 -20.94
N ARG A 163 5.26 -11.46 -21.51
CA ARG A 163 4.09 -10.79 -22.11
C ARG A 163 3.41 -11.59 -23.23
N GLN A 164 4.16 -12.40 -23.97
CA GLN A 164 3.63 -13.27 -25.02
C GLN A 164 2.89 -14.49 -24.46
N HIS A 165 3.23 -14.91 -23.23
CA HIS A 165 2.64 -16.04 -22.51
C HIS A 165 1.74 -15.60 -21.36
N LYS A 166 1.01 -14.49 -21.53
CA LYS A 166 0.21 -13.85 -20.47
C LYS A 166 -0.76 -14.80 -19.75
N VAL A 167 -1.35 -15.77 -20.45
CA VAL A 167 -2.27 -16.75 -19.85
C VAL A 167 -1.53 -17.75 -18.95
N ALA A 168 -0.38 -18.27 -19.39
CA ALA A 168 0.46 -19.13 -18.55
C ALA A 168 0.97 -18.36 -17.32
N LEU A 169 1.36 -17.10 -17.50
CA LEU A 169 1.78 -16.25 -16.40
C LEU A 169 0.65 -15.99 -15.39
N LEU A 170 -0.58 -15.82 -15.87
CA LEU A 170 -1.77 -15.70 -15.02
C LEU A 170 -2.01 -16.99 -14.22
N ALA A 171 -1.92 -18.17 -14.85
CA ALA A 171 -2.06 -19.45 -14.18
C ALA A 171 -1.01 -19.64 -13.06
N VAL A 172 0.25 -19.28 -13.34
CA VAL A 172 1.32 -19.27 -12.32
C VAL A 172 1.00 -18.28 -11.20
N ALA A 173 0.48 -17.10 -11.51
CA ALA A 173 0.10 -16.12 -10.48
C ALA A 173 -1.07 -16.59 -9.60
N VAL A 174 -2.04 -17.33 -10.15
CA VAL A 174 -3.11 -17.97 -9.37
C VAL A 174 -2.54 -19.05 -8.45
N LEU A 175 -1.63 -19.91 -8.95
CA LEU A 175 -0.96 -20.91 -8.13
C LEU A 175 -0.17 -20.26 -6.98
N LEU A 176 0.64 -19.24 -7.28
CA LEU A 176 1.38 -18.48 -6.28
C LEU A 176 0.47 -17.82 -5.23
N ASN A 177 -0.72 -17.36 -5.64
CA ASN A 177 -1.71 -16.82 -4.71
C ASN A 177 -2.18 -17.87 -3.70
N TYR A 178 -2.57 -19.07 -4.16
CA TYR A 178 -2.98 -20.15 -3.26
C TYR A 178 -1.83 -20.63 -2.37
N LEU A 179 -0.62 -20.82 -2.92
CA LEU A 179 0.56 -21.18 -2.11
C LEU A 179 0.87 -20.15 -1.03
N ALA A 180 0.60 -18.87 -1.30
CA ALA A 180 0.75 -17.80 -0.32
C ALA A 180 -0.37 -17.78 0.73
N VAL A 181 -1.63 -18.00 0.33
CA VAL A 181 -2.77 -18.06 1.25
C VAL A 181 -2.64 -19.24 2.22
N GLU A 182 -2.24 -20.41 1.70
CA GLU A 182 -1.95 -21.63 2.48
C GLU A 182 -0.65 -21.53 3.30
N LYS A 183 0.07 -20.41 3.25
CA LYS A 183 1.32 -20.18 3.98
C LYS A 183 2.42 -21.22 3.69
N ILE A 184 2.37 -21.85 2.51
CA ILE A 184 3.42 -22.77 2.02
C ILE A 184 4.70 -21.99 1.71
N ILE A 185 4.55 -20.76 1.21
CA ILE A 185 5.68 -19.86 0.96
C ILE A 185 6.18 -19.31 2.31
N PRO A 186 7.46 -19.53 2.67
CA PRO A 186 7.98 -19.08 3.95
C PRO A 186 8.13 -17.55 3.98
N PHE A 187 8.03 -17.01 5.20
CA PHE A 187 8.12 -15.58 5.50
C PHE A 187 7.00 -14.72 4.90
N TRP A 188 6.58 -13.69 5.64
CA TRP A 188 5.46 -12.84 5.22
C TRP A 188 5.79 -11.98 3.98
N GLY A 189 7.07 -11.66 3.75
CA GLY A 189 7.53 -10.86 2.60
C GLY A 189 7.32 -11.57 1.25
N PRO A 190 7.97 -12.73 1.02
CA PRO A 190 7.77 -13.52 -0.18
C PRO A 190 6.32 -14.00 -0.34
N GLN A 191 5.65 -14.34 0.76
CA GLN A 191 4.22 -14.66 0.76
C GLN A 191 3.40 -13.50 0.17
N SER A 192 3.62 -12.26 0.63
CA SER A 192 2.92 -11.08 0.11
C SER A 192 3.24 -10.85 -1.37
N VAL A 193 4.52 -10.96 -1.77
CA VAL A 193 4.94 -10.79 -3.17
C VAL A 193 4.27 -11.83 -4.08
N ALA A 194 4.17 -13.09 -3.64
CA ALA A 194 3.48 -14.13 -4.39
C ALA A 194 1.96 -13.90 -4.45
N GLN A 195 1.35 -13.54 -3.33
CA GLN A 195 -0.10 -13.35 -3.21
C GLN A 195 -0.63 -12.30 -4.17
N TYR A 196 0.06 -11.16 -4.28
CA TYR A 196 -0.50 -10.00 -4.99
C TYR A 196 -0.06 -9.85 -6.45
N PHE A 197 0.83 -10.72 -6.94
CA PHE A 197 1.29 -10.68 -8.33
C PHE A 197 0.14 -10.74 -9.34
N LEU A 198 -0.87 -11.58 -9.06
CA LEU A 198 -2.05 -11.74 -9.90
C LEU A 198 -2.78 -10.43 -10.18
N PHE A 199 -3.00 -9.59 -9.17
CA PHE A 199 -3.76 -8.34 -9.33
C PHE A 199 -3.03 -7.35 -10.23
N PHE A 200 -1.69 -7.33 -10.16
CA PHE A 200 -0.89 -6.54 -11.10
C PHE A 200 -1.08 -7.04 -12.54
N LEU A 201 -1.04 -8.35 -12.78
CA LEU A 201 -1.28 -8.92 -14.11
C LEU A 201 -2.67 -8.63 -14.65
N LEU A 202 -3.71 -8.70 -13.81
CA LEU A 202 -5.07 -8.30 -14.16
C LEU A 202 -5.12 -6.84 -14.60
N GLY A 203 -4.40 -5.94 -13.92
CA GLY A 203 -4.25 -4.55 -14.32
C GLY A 203 -3.55 -4.38 -15.66
N VAL A 204 -2.48 -5.12 -15.91
CA VAL A 204 -1.68 -5.01 -17.14
C VAL A 204 -2.43 -5.52 -18.38
N PHE A 205 -2.95 -6.75 -18.31
CA PHE A 205 -3.42 -7.49 -19.49
C PHE A 205 -4.95 -7.57 -19.61
N TRP A 206 -5.68 -7.40 -18.51
CA TRP A 206 -7.15 -7.55 -18.45
C TRP A 206 -7.86 -6.31 -17.90
N SER A 207 -7.21 -5.15 -17.87
CA SER A 207 -7.82 -3.92 -17.37
C SER A 207 -9.14 -3.55 -18.07
N PRO A 208 -9.28 -3.61 -19.41
CA PRO A 208 -10.56 -3.27 -20.05
C PRO A 208 -11.72 -4.17 -19.59
N MET A 209 -11.44 -5.47 -19.40
CA MET A 209 -12.43 -6.43 -18.89
C MET A 209 -12.80 -6.11 -17.44
N MET A 210 -11.81 -5.88 -16.58
CA MET A 210 -12.04 -5.51 -15.17
C MET A 210 -12.83 -4.21 -15.03
N LEU A 211 -12.51 -3.20 -15.85
CA LEU A 211 -13.22 -1.93 -15.85
C LEU A 211 -14.66 -2.09 -16.35
N ARG A 212 -14.91 -2.87 -17.40
CA ARG A 212 -16.28 -3.18 -17.84
C ARG A 212 -17.07 -3.93 -16.76
N LEU A 213 -16.44 -4.89 -16.09
CA LEU A 213 -17.05 -5.69 -15.03
C LEU A 213 -17.40 -4.86 -13.78
N SER A 214 -16.64 -3.78 -13.53
CA SER A 214 -16.90 -2.86 -12.42
C SER A 214 -18.15 -2.00 -12.63
N GLU A 215 -18.67 -1.90 -13.86
CA GLU A 215 -19.83 -1.06 -14.14
C GLU A 215 -21.13 -1.71 -13.64
N TRP A 216 -22.05 -0.89 -13.12
CA TRP A 216 -23.32 -1.36 -12.58
C TRP A 216 -24.32 -1.64 -13.71
N ARG A 217 -24.08 -2.71 -14.46
CA ARG A 217 -24.90 -3.16 -15.59
C ARG A 217 -25.52 -4.51 -15.29
N ARG A 218 -26.73 -4.77 -15.83
CA ARG A 218 -27.41 -6.08 -15.69
C ARG A 218 -26.55 -7.24 -16.18
N GLU A 219 -25.76 -7.04 -17.24
CA GLU A 219 -24.82 -8.05 -17.78
C GLU A 219 -23.75 -8.50 -16.78
N ASN A 220 -23.40 -7.67 -15.80
CA ASN A 220 -22.38 -7.98 -14.80
C ASN A 220 -22.96 -8.70 -13.58
N MET A 221 -24.29 -8.75 -13.38
CA MET A 221 -24.90 -9.36 -12.20
C MET A 221 -24.52 -10.84 -12.03
N VAL A 222 -24.49 -11.60 -13.12
CA VAL A 222 -24.13 -13.03 -13.11
C VAL A 222 -22.67 -13.22 -12.68
N PRO A 223 -21.66 -12.57 -13.32
CA PRO A 223 -20.29 -12.60 -12.83
C PRO A 223 -20.13 -12.21 -11.36
N TRP A 224 -20.81 -11.16 -10.90
CA TRP A 224 -20.76 -10.73 -9.49
C TRP A 224 -21.34 -11.79 -8.55
N ALA A 225 -22.44 -12.43 -8.92
CA ALA A 225 -23.03 -13.53 -8.16
C ALA A 225 -22.09 -14.75 -8.10
N ILE A 226 -21.44 -15.11 -9.22
CA ILE A 226 -20.46 -16.20 -9.27
C ILE A 226 -19.26 -15.87 -8.37
N LEU A 227 -18.70 -14.66 -8.46
CA LEU A 227 -17.61 -14.22 -7.60
C LEU A 227 -18.01 -14.28 -6.13
N ALA A 228 -19.22 -13.83 -5.79
CA ALA A 228 -19.73 -13.84 -4.42
C ALA A 228 -19.91 -15.29 -3.90
N ALA A 229 -20.45 -16.19 -4.73
CA ALA A 229 -20.58 -17.61 -4.39
C ALA A 229 -19.21 -18.26 -4.15
N LEU A 230 -18.24 -18.03 -5.03
CA LEU A 230 -16.87 -18.57 -4.89
C LEU A 230 -16.15 -17.96 -3.67
N ALA A 231 -16.36 -16.67 -3.40
CA ALA A 231 -15.84 -16.03 -2.19
C ALA A 231 -16.46 -16.66 -0.92
N GLY A 232 -17.77 -16.92 -0.93
CA GLY A 232 -18.46 -17.61 0.17
C GLY A 232 -17.95 -19.03 0.38
N ILE A 233 -17.72 -19.78 -0.70
CA ILE A 233 -17.09 -21.11 -0.63
C ILE A 233 -15.72 -21.02 0.05
N HIS A 234 -14.86 -20.09 -0.37
CA HIS A 234 -13.55 -19.89 0.26
C HIS A 234 -13.65 -19.57 1.75
N VAL A 235 -14.61 -18.73 2.15
CA VAL A 235 -14.85 -18.41 3.57
C VAL A 235 -15.25 -19.65 4.35
N ILE A 236 -16.13 -20.50 3.79
CA ILE A 236 -16.55 -21.77 4.42
C ILE A 236 -15.36 -22.72 4.61
N PHE A 237 -14.44 -22.77 3.64
CA PHE A 237 -13.22 -23.57 3.72
C PHE A 237 -12.10 -22.93 4.56
N GLY A 238 -12.33 -21.79 5.20
CA GLY A 238 -11.35 -21.13 6.06
C GLY A 238 -10.19 -20.47 5.31
N LEU A 239 -10.35 -20.19 4.01
CA LEU A 239 -9.34 -19.49 3.22
C LEU A 239 -9.37 -17.98 3.51
N ASP A 240 -8.55 -17.58 4.49
CA ASP A 240 -8.30 -16.18 4.80
C ASP A 240 -7.80 -15.42 3.57
N LYS A 241 -8.35 -14.23 3.31
CA LYS A 241 -8.00 -13.36 2.16
C LYS A 241 -8.21 -14.05 0.80
N SER A 242 -9.36 -14.69 0.64
CA SER A 242 -9.87 -15.26 -0.61
C SER A 242 -9.54 -14.41 -1.84
N LEU A 243 -9.03 -15.08 -2.88
CA LEU A 243 -8.81 -14.50 -4.20
C LEU A 243 -10.04 -13.77 -4.73
N PHE A 244 -11.21 -14.42 -4.66
CA PHE A 244 -12.46 -13.89 -5.18
C PHE A 244 -12.93 -12.67 -4.38
N MET A 245 -12.76 -12.69 -3.06
CA MET A 245 -13.03 -11.54 -2.21
C MET A 245 -12.15 -10.34 -2.57
N CYS A 246 -10.86 -10.57 -2.87
CA CYS A 246 -9.98 -9.53 -3.37
C CYS A 246 -10.46 -8.98 -4.73
N ILE A 247 -10.89 -9.83 -5.66
CA ILE A 247 -11.42 -9.40 -6.97
C ILE A 247 -12.67 -8.53 -6.80
N ILE A 248 -13.63 -8.97 -5.97
CA ILE A 248 -14.83 -8.20 -5.61
C ILE A 248 -14.44 -6.84 -5.02
N ALA A 249 -13.50 -6.82 -4.08
CA ALA A 249 -13.02 -5.59 -3.45
C ALA A 249 -12.38 -4.63 -4.47
N VAL A 250 -11.58 -5.15 -5.41
CA VAL A 250 -11.01 -4.34 -6.50
C VAL A 250 -12.13 -3.77 -7.37
N LEU A 251 -13.05 -4.60 -7.87
CA LEU A 251 -14.16 -4.15 -8.72
C LEU A 251 -15.04 -3.11 -8.01
N GLY A 252 -15.40 -3.37 -6.76
CA GLY A 252 -16.21 -2.48 -5.94
C GLY A 252 -15.50 -1.15 -5.66
N SER A 253 -14.20 -1.18 -5.40
CA SER A 253 -13.40 0.04 -5.19
C SER A 253 -13.31 0.90 -6.46
N VAL A 254 -13.18 0.29 -7.64
CA VAL A 254 -13.21 0.99 -8.92
C VAL A 254 -14.58 1.61 -9.16
N ALA A 255 -15.66 0.85 -8.97
CA ALA A 255 -17.03 1.33 -9.13
C ALA A 255 -17.32 2.51 -8.19
N ALA A 256 -16.98 2.37 -6.91
CA ALA A 256 -17.16 3.41 -5.90
C ALA A 256 -16.34 4.67 -6.23
N CYS A 257 -15.07 4.55 -6.64
CA CYS A 257 -14.26 5.71 -6.99
C CYS A 257 -14.75 6.42 -8.26
N ARG A 258 -15.26 5.69 -9.26
CA ARG A 258 -15.89 6.28 -10.45
C ARG A 258 -17.16 7.04 -10.06
N TRP A 259 -18.02 6.43 -9.26
CA TRP A 259 -19.25 7.06 -8.76
C TRP A 259 -18.95 8.32 -7.94
N LEU A 260 -17.98 8.26 -7.02
CA LEU A 260 -17.57 9.40 -6.20
C LEU A 260 -17.06 10.57 -7.05
N ASN A 261 -16.25 10.32 -8.08
CA ASN A 261 -15.75 11.39 -8.95
C ASN A 261 -16.83 11.99 -9.86
N GLN A 262 -17.89 11.24 -10.15
CA GLN A 262 -19.03 11.74 -10.92
C GLN A 262 -19.96 12.64 -10.08
N HIS A 263 -20.08 12.38 -8.78
CA HIS A 263 -21.04 13.07 -7.91
C HIS A 263 -20.40 14.11 -6.98
N PHE A 264 -19.10 14.00 -6.70
CA PHE A 264 -18.40 14.85 -5.74
C PHE A 264 -17.05 15.35 -6.28
N SER A 265 -16.61 16.51 -5.78
CA SER A 265 -15.28 17.04 -6.06
C SER A 265 -14.24 16.31 -5.21
N MET A 266 -13.62 15.28 -5.79
CA MET A 266 -12.56 14.50 -5.12
C MET A 266 -11.17 15.15 -5.22
N SER A 267 -11.09 16.48 -5.28
CA SER A 267 -9.85 17.23 -5.54
C SER A 267 -8.72 16.91 -4.55
N TYR A 268 -9.04 16.85 -3.26
CA TYR A 268 -8.11 16.47 -2.19
C TYR A 268 -7.62 15.04 -2.34
N MET A 269 -8.54 14.07 -2.52
CA MET A 269 -8.16 12.66 -2.69
C MET A 269 -7.33 12.46 -3.97
N ASN A 270 -7.66 13.18 -5.04
CA ASN A 270 -6.89 13.20 -6.27
C ASN A 270 -5.48 13.77 -6.07
N TRP A 271 -5.34 14.81 -5.26
CA TRP A 271 -4.04 15.35 -4.89
C TRP A 271 -3.22 14.36 -4.05
N ILE A 272 -3.83 13.69 -3.06
CA ILE A 272 -3.17 12.62 -2.29
C ILE A 272 -2.73 11.49 -3.23
N GLY A 273 -3.60 11.09 -4.17
CA GLY A 273 -3.34 10.10 -5.21
C GLY A 273 -2.17 10.40 -6.14
N ARG A 274 -1.89 11.69 -6.40
CA ARG A 274 -0.69 12.10 -7.14
C ARG A 274 0.57 12.05 -6.28
N ASN A 275 0.41 12.19 -4.97
CA ASN A 275 1.45 12.32 -3.96
C ASN A 275 1.59 11.05 -3.09
N THR A 276 1.20 9.89 -3.60
CA THR A 276 1.22 8.64 -2.82
C THR A 276 2.62 8.19 -2.44
N LEU A 277 3.63 8.47 -3.28
CA LEU A 277 4.98 7.93 -3.10
C LEU A 277 5.62 8.44 -1.81
N GLN A 278 5.59 9.76 -1.58
CA GLN A 278 6.19 10.35 -0.39
C GLN A 278 5.48 9.92 0.89
N ILE A 279 4.16 9.78 0.87
CA ILE A 279 3.40 9.25 2.02
C ILE A 279 3.83 7.80 2.26
N TYR A 280 3.89 6.99 1.21
CA TYR A 280 4.25 5.58 1.29
C TYR A 280 5.64 5.34 1.90
N VAL A 281 6.66 6.10 1.51
CA VAL A 281 8.03 5.85 2.00
C VAL A 281 8.33 6.50 3.35
N ILE A 282 7.59 7.53 3.76
CA ILE A 282 7.89 8.29 4.98
C ILE A 282 6.99 7.91 6.16
N HIS A 283 5.72 7.56 5.92
CA HIS A 283 4.71 7.44 6.99
C HIS A 283 5.15 6.53 8.15
N ARG A 284 5.88 5.44 7.89
CA ARG A 284 6.29 4.51 8.94
C ARG A 284 7.23 5.13 9.97
N ILE A 285 8.11 6.04 9.55
CA ILE A 285 9.00 6.77 10.46
C ILE A 285 8.18 7.64 11.41
N PHE A 286 7.19 8.35 10.87
CA PHE A 286 6.31 9.20 11.68
C PHE A 286 5.35 8.41 12.56
N ILE A 287 4.87 7.25 12.10
CA ILE A 287 4.10 6.35 12.95
C ILE A 287 4.97 5.88 14.12
N GLU A 288 6.21 5.45 13.87
CA GLU A 288 7.11 5.04 14.94
C GLU A 288 7.37 6.17 15.95
N PHE A 289 7.58 7.39 15.45
CA PHE A 289 7.79 8.56 16.31
C PHE A 289 6.52 8.99 17.06
N PHE A 290 5.52 9.53 16.35
CA PHE A 290 4.32 10.09 16.99
C PHE A 290 3.46 9.03 17.66
N GLY A 291 3.33 7.86 17.01
CA GLY A 291 2.50 6.76 17.52
C GLY A 291 3.04 6.22 18.84
N MET A 292 4.33 5.88 18.90
CA MET A 292 4.94 5.41 20.16
C MET A 292 4.99 6.48 21.22
N SER A 293 5.41 7.71 20.87
CA SER A 293 5.47 8.78 21.87
C SER A 293 4.10 9.02 22.50
N ALA A 294 3.02 9.03 21.70
CA ALA A 294 1.67 9.18 22.23
C ALA A 294 1.25 8.00 23.12
N ILE A 295 1.51 6.76 22.69
CA ILE A 295 1.16 5.55 23.46
C ILE A 295 1.90 5.54 24.80
N LEU A 296 3.22 5.72 24.77
CA LEU A 296 4.06 5.69 25.96
C LEU A 296 3.74 6.83 26.92
N PHE A 297 3.45 8.03 26.39
CA PHE A 297 3.01 9.15 27.20
C PHE A 297 1.69 8.83 27.92
N ALA A 298 0.70 8.30 27.20
CA ALA A 298 -0.58 7.92 27.79
C ALA A 298 -0.45 6.83 28.86
N GLN A 299 0.43 5.84 28.63
CA GLN A 299 0.71 4.79 29.61
C GLN A 299 1.43 5.34 30.85
N ARG A 300 2.48 6.15 30.66
CA ARG A 300 3.29 6.70 31.76
C ARG A 300 2.47 7.60 32.69
N HIS A 301 1.50 8.32 32.14
CA HIS A 301 0.63 9.22 32.88
C HIS A 301 -0.72 8.58 33.27
N HIS A 302 -0.86 7.25 33.13
CA HIS A 302 -2.08 6.52 33.49
C HIS A 302 -3.36 7.07 32.85
N LEU A 303 -3.25 7.71 31.68
CA LEU A 303 -4.38 8.42 31.05
C LEU A 303 -5.47 7.45 30.62
N PHE A 304 -5.11 6.21 30.28
CA PHE A 304 -6.08 5.18 29.92
C PHE A 304 -7.00 4.76 31.09
N GLU A 305 -6.64 5.05 32.34
CA GLU A 305 -7.52 4.80 33.47
C GLU A 305 -8.73 5.75 33.46
N HIS A 306 -8.58 6.96 32.90
CA HIS A 306 -9.67 7.92 32.75
C HIS A 306 -10.60 7.56 31.58
N ALA A 307 -11.86 7.26 31.89
CA ALA A 307 -12.85 6.83 30.91
C ALA A 307 -13.04 7.80 29.73
N TRP A 308 -13.04 9.11 30.00
CA TRP A 308 -13.18 10.13 28.94
C TRP A 308 -11.99 10.11 27.97
N PHE A 309 -10.77 9.94 28.48
CA PHE A 309 -9.56 9.89 27.66
C PHE A 309 -9.52 8.60 26.84
N SER A 310 -9.79 7.46 27.48
CA SER A 310 -9.87 6.16 26.79
C SER A 310 -10.90 6.16 25.66
N PHE A 311 -12.08 6.75 25.87
CA PHE A 311 -13.09 6.89 24.83
C PHE A 311 -12.62 7.78 23.67
N LEU A 312 -12.03 8.95 23.97
CA LEU A 312 -11.49 9.84 22.94
C LEU A 312 -10.35 9.19 22.16
N TRP A 313 -9.45 8.48 22.86
CA TRP A 313 -8.37 7.72 22.25
C TRP A 313 -8.91 6.68 21.29
N ALA A 314 -9.87 5.87 21.73
CA ALA A 314 -10.51 4.84 20.92
C ALA A 314 -11.15 5.41 19.64
N CYS A 315 -11.78 6.57 19.73
CA CYS A 315 -12.45 7.20 18.59
C CYS A 315 -11.48 7.91 17.63
N LEU A 316 -10.51 8.65 18.18
CA LEU A 316 -9.76 9.67 17.42
C LEU A 316 -8.31 9.29 17.11
N TYR A 317 -7.68 8.41 17.88
CA TYR A 317 -6.25 8.10 17.70
C TYR A 317 -5.93 7.63 16.27
N PRO A 318 -6.66 6.66 15.66
CA PRO A 318 -6.34 6.20 14.31
C PRO A 318 -6.42 7.32 13.27
N VAL A 319 -7.46 8.16 13.33
CA VAL A 319 -7.66 9.26 12.38
C VAL A 319 -6.62 10.35 12.57
N ALA A 320 -6.34 10.73 13.83
CA ALA A 320 -5.36 11.76 14.17
C ALA A 320 -3.95 11.37 13.70
N ILE A 321 -3.50 10.14 13.98
CA ILE A 321 -2.17 9.67 13.59
C ILE A 321 -2.06 9.51 12.08
N VAL A 322 -3.11 9.02 11.39
CA VAL A 322 -3.12 8.96 9.92
C VAL A 322 -2.99 10.35 9.30
N GLY A 323 -3.78 11.31 9.79
CA GLY A 323 -3.72 12.71 9.34
C GLY A 323 -2.36 13.32 9.58
N LEU A 324 -1.84 13.23 10.81
CA LEU A 324 -0.54 13.77 11.21
C LEU A 324 0.60 13.17 10.38
N CYS A 325 0.69 11.84 10.29
CA CYS A 325 1.76 11.18 9.56
C CYS A 325 1.70 11.47 8.05
N SER A 326 0.49 11.54 7.48
CA SER A 326 0.32 11.87 6.06
C SER A 326 0.71 13.32 5.76
N LEU A 327 0.28 14.26 6.59
CA LEU A 327 0.62 15.68 6.46
C LEU A 327 2.11 15.92 6.64
N CYS A 328 2.73 15.36 7.68
CA CYS A 328 4.16 15.45 7.89
C CYS A 328 4.97 14.81 6.76
N SER A 329 4.51 13.68 6.20
CA SER A 329 5.16 13.07 5.03
C SER A 329 5.19 14.01 3.82
N VAL A 330 4.06 14.69 3.55
CA VAL A 330 4.00 15.66 2.45
C VAL A 330 4.82 16.91 2.78
N ALA A 331 4.80 17.40 4.02
CA ALA A 331 5.58 18.56 4.44
C ALA A 331 7.09 18.31 4.29
N VAL A 332 7.59 17.16 4.73
CA VAL A 332 8.99 16.77 4.52
C VAL A 332 9.30 16.72 3.04
N TRP A 333 8.44 16.11 2.23
CA TRP A 333 8.63 16.07 0.78
C TRP A 333 8.65 17.48 0.15
N SER A 334 7.76 18.39 0.53
CA SER A 334 7.69 19.73 -0.08
C SER A 334 8.93 20.60 0.21
N VAL A 335 9.55 20.39 1.38
CA VAL A 335 10.79 21.06 1.79
C VAL A 335 12.01 20.39 1.16
N THR A 336 12.07 19.06 1.15
CA THR A 336 13.25 18.30 0.72
C THR A 336 13.31 18.07 -0.79
N ASN A 337 12.20 18.09 -1.52
CA ASN A 337 12.15 17.82 -2.96
C ASN A 337 12.64 19.02 -3.81
N ARG A 338 13.80 19.58 -3.46
CA ARG A 338 14.46 20.72 -4.10
C ARG A 338 15.95 20.42 -4.27
N GLY A 339 16.57 20.95 -5.33
CA GLY A 339 18.01 20.77 -5.56
C GLY A 339 18.45 19.30 -5.54
N LEU A 340 19.41 18.98 -4.67
CA LEU A 340 19.91 17.62 -4.44
C LEU A 340 18.90 16.70 -3.75
N GLY A 341 18.00 17.24 -2.93
CA GLY A 341 17.01 16.45 -2.19
C GLY A 341 15.92 15.82 -3.09
N GLN A 342 15.83 16.22 -4.37
CA GLN A 342 15.07 15.48 -5.38
C GLN A 342 15.55 14.02 -5.52
N SER A 343 16.82 13.74 -5.21
CA SER A 343 17.36 12.38 -5.18
C SER A 343 16.66 11.48 -4.17
N LEU A 344 16.04 12.03 -3.12
CA LEU A 344 15.27 11.24 -2.18
C LEU A 344 14.04 10.59 -2.82
N PHE A 345 13.52 11.12 -3.94
CA PHE A 345 12.27 10.65 -4.54
C PHE A 345 12.41 10.18 -5.99
N ILE A 346 13.56 10.46 -6.62
CA ILE A 346 13.85 10.11 -8.01
C ILE A 346 15.33 9.77 -8.15
N PHE A 347 15.66 8.71 -8.88
CA PHE A 347 17.03 8.33 -9.17
C PHE A 347 17.82 9.49 -9.84
N PRO A 348 19.03 9.85 -9.37
CA PRO A 348 19.73 11.07 -9.78
C PRO A 348 19.90 11.27 -11.29
N THR A 349 20.23 10.22 -12.05
CA THR A 349 20.41 10.33 -13.51
C THR A 349 19.10 10.64 -14.24
N LEU A 350 17.94 10.27 -13.67
CA LEU A 350 16.63 10.60 -14.24
C LEU A 350 16.25 12.06 -14.02
N ILE A 351 16.77 12.69 -12.98
CA ILE A 351 16.59 14.13 -12.74
C ILE A 351 17.29 14.92 -13.85
N GLY A 352 18.53 14.54 -14.17
CA GLY A 352 19.31 15.14 -15.27
C GLY A 352 18.60 14.99 -16.62
N LEU A 353 18.12 13.78 -16.94
CA LEU A 353 17.37 13.51 -18.18
C LEU A 353 16.07 14.33 -18.28
N LYS A 354 15.37 14.53 -17.15
CA LYS A 354 14.14 15.34 -17.11
C LYS A 354 14.44 16.82 -17.34
N ARG A 355 15.51 17.35 -16.73
CA ARG A 355 15.94 18.75 -16.93
C ARG A 355 16.41 19.01 -18.37
N ALA A 356 17.14 18.07 -18.96
CA ALA A 356 17.57 18.17 -20.36
C ALA A 356 16.38 18.20 -21.34
N ARG A 357 15.32 17.42 -21.07
CA ARG A 357 14.09 17.41 -21.87
C ARG A 357 13.17 18.61 -21.68
N SER A 358 13.31 19.37 -20.59
CA SER A 358 12.53 20.60 -20.38
C SER A 358 13.25 21.85 -20.91
N ALA A 359 14.55 21.72 -21.20
CA ALA A 359 15.37 22.79 -21.76
C ALA A 359 15.50 22.70 -23.29
N ALA A 360 15.11 21.57 -23.88
CA ALA A 360 14.92 21.34 -25.31
C ALA A 360 13.44 21.38 -25.65
#